data_AF-A0A534IWR2-F1
#
_entry.id   AF-A0A534IWR2-F1
#
_cell.length_a   1.000
_cell.length_b   1.000
_cell.length_c   1.000
_cell.angle_alpha   90.00
_cell.angle_beta   90.00
_cell.angle_gamma   90.00
#
_symmetry.space_group_name_H-M   'P 1'
#
loop_
_entity.id
_entity.type
_entity.pdbx_description
1 polymer ?
#
loop_
_entity_poly.entity_id
_entity_poly.type
_entity_poly.pdbx_seq_one_letter_code
_entity_poly.pdbx_strand_id
1 'polypeptide(L)'
;MASRAWWFAFSVLTATLALAIAPASGQGPIFATITGPPAAAASTSTIYNLSIEGGPTVSVNYTVRWYITGSDTTGGLPLESKPTSASGTTPTFKLNLTTPAKEQTITLVVAVSAASGGTFENTSVEQAIAVVTPVVLSATFQNNGSTAAVNVTVRFFVDNVAVGTKTVARIDSGKGATVTFNYLPVGLPPGTHSVRVEADLDGNGVIDSARGEVATSQLFYKGTPGLSTGWTVLIGIAVFLPVLLLTVAVRRRRRA
;
A
#
# COMPACT_ATOMS: atom_id res chain seq x y z
N MET A 1 -71.44 9.35 71.41
CA MET A 1 -71.41 10.71 70.82
C MET A 1 -70.17 10.81 69.96
N ALA A 2 -70.36 11.01 68.65
CA ALA A 2 -69.37 11.33 67.61
C ALA A 2 -68.19 10.34 67.43
N SER A 3 -67.70 9.98 66.25
CA SER A 3 -68.07 10.10 64.84
C SER A 3 -66.87 9.54 64.06
N ARG A 4 -67.09 8.97 62.86
CA ARG A 4 -66.13 8.94 61.73
C ARG A 4 -64.91 8.01 61.88
N ALA A 5 -64.33 7.47 60.82
CA ALA A 5 -64.65 7.31 59.40
C ALA A 5 -63.60 6.34 58.86
N TRP A 6 -63.95 5.61 57.81
CA TRP A 6 -63.05 4.84 56.94
C TRP A 6 -61.77 5.62 56.60
N TRP A 7 -60.62 4.95 56.72
CA TRP A 7 -59.42 5.36 56.01
C TRP A 7 -59.02 4.26 55.03
N PHE A 8 -59.15 4.58 53.75
CA PHE A 8 -58.54 3.87 52.63
C PHE A 8 -57.02 4.05 52.73
N ALA A 9 -56.27 2.97 52.84
CA ALA A 9 -54.82 3.01 52.67
C ALA A 9 -54.49 2.86 51.18
N PHE A 10 -54.04 3.96 50.58
CA PHE A 10 -53.56 4.02 49.20
C PHE A 10 -52.12 3.47 49.17
N SER A 11 -51.92 2.30 48.55
CA SER A 11 -50.59 1.73 48.36
C SER A 11 -49.83 2.53 47.29
N VAL A 12 -48.85 3.32 47.73
CA VAL A 12 -47.90 4.02 46.85
C VAL A 12 -46.95 2.97 46.26
N LEU A 13 -47.10 2.69 44.96
CA LEU A 13 -46.17 1.88 44.19
C LEU A 13 -44.93 2.73 43.87
N THR A 14 -43.87 2.61 44.66
CA THR A 14 -42.57 3.21 44.35
C THR A 14 -41.90 2.41 43.22
N ALA A 15 -41.99 2.92 42.00
CA ALA A 15 -41.20 2.43 40.89
C ALA A 15 -39.72 2.81 41.11
N THR A 16 -38.92 1.84 41.54
CA THR A 16 -37.46 1.95 41.56
C THR A 16 -36.95 1.95 40.12
N LEU A 17 -36.65 3.14 39.59
CA LEU A 17 -35.95 3.30 38.33
C LEU A 17 -34.51 2.81 38.52
N ALA A 18 -34.25 1.56 38.13
CA ALA A 18 -32.89 1.07 37.97
C ALA A 18 -32.22 1.89 36.87
N LEU A 19 -31.39 2.86 37.25
CA LEU A 19 -30.40 3.44 36.35
C LEU A 19 -29.55 2.28 35.84
N ALA A 20 -29.82 1.84 34.62
CA ALA A 20 -28.90 1.00 33.89
C ALA A 20 -27.60 1.80 33.80
N ILE A 21 -26.64 1.42 34.64
CA ILE A 21 -25.27 1.87 34.52
C ILE A 21 -24.87 1.37 33.13
N ALA A 22 -24.82 2.27 32.14
CA ALA A 22 -24.19 1.95 30.88
C ALA A 22 -22.82 1.34 31.23
N PRO A 23 -22.40 0.24 30.59
CA PRO A 23 -21.05 -0.26 30.83
C PRO A 23 -20.11 0.94 30.68
N ALA A 24 -19.22 1.13 31.65
CA ALA A 24 -18.11 2.04 31.47
C ALA A 24 -17.55 1.78 30.07
N SER A 25 -17.31 2.83 29.27
CA SER A 25 -16.70 2.73 27.94
C SER A 25 -15.26 2.24 28.09
N GLY A 26 -15.13 0.98 28.47
CA GLY A 26 -13.92 0.26 28.74
C GLY A 26 -13.61 -0.57 27.50
N GLN A 27 -12.50 -0.22 26.87
CA GLN A 27 -11.61 -1.15 26.20
C GLN A 27 -12.23 -2.00 25.09
N GLY A 28 -12.08 -1.51 23.86
CA GLY A 28 -12.25 -2.32 22.65
C GLY A 28 -10.92 -2.88 22.16
N PRO A 29 -10.92 -3.92 21.30
CA PRO A 29 -9.70 -4.41 20.67
C PRO A 29 -8.99 -3.29 19.89
N ILE A 30 -7.66 -3.37 19.84
CA ILE A 30 -6.83 -2.44 19.07
C ILE A 30 -6.81 -2.86 17.59
N PHE A 31 -7.05 -1.90 16.71
CA PHE A 31 -6.96 -2.04 15.26
C PHE A 31 -5.85 -1.16 14.71
N ALA A 32 -5.13 -1.66 13.72
CA ALA A 32 -4.06 -0.93 13.07
C ALA A 32 -4.28 -0.96 11.56
N THR A 33 -4.12 0.19 10.90
CA THR A 33 -4.24 0.33 9.45
C THR A 33 -2.98 0.98 8.89
N ILE A 34 -2.43 0.37 7.85
CA ILE A 34 -1.28 0.91 7.11
C ILE A 34 -1.83 1.61 5.87
N THR A 35 -1.39 2.84 5.63
CA THR A 35 -1.71 3.60 4.42
C THR A 35 -0.43 4.03 3.72
N GLY A 36 -0.33 3.73 2.43
CA GLY A 36 0.79 4.13 1.59
C GLY A 36 0.60 3.64 0.15
N PRO A 37 1.59 3.91 -0.72
CA PRO A 37 1.52 3.47 -2.11
C PRO A 37 1.55 1.93 -2.19
N PRO A 38 0.78 1.29 -3.08
CA PRO A 38 0.77 -0.18 -3.21
C PRO A 38 2.06 -0.74 -3.85
N ALA A 39 2.91 0.14 -4.39
CA ALA A 39 4.15 -0.22 -5.05
C ALA A 39 5.21 0.86 -4.83
N ALA A 40 6.48 0.47 -4.95
CA ALA A 40 7.61 1.36 -4.80
C ALA A 40 8.76 0.94 -5.73
N ALA A 41 9.58 1.93 -6.10
CA ALA A 41 10.76 1.68 -6.92
C ALA A 41 11.78 0.87 -6.11
N ALA A 42 12.54 -0.01 -6.77
CA ALA A 42 13.65 -0.73 -6.15
C ALA A 42 14.69 0.23 -5.53
N SER A 43 15.34 -0.20 -4.43
CA SER A 43 16.40 0.55 -3.73
C SER A 43 16.03 1.99 -3.34
N THR A 44 14.76 2.25 -3.05
CA THR A 44 14.25 3.60 -2.77
C THR A 44 13.62 3.67 -1.38
N SER A 45 13.83 4.80 -0.70
CA SER A 45 13.19 5.08 0.59
C SER A 45 11.77 5.61 0.40
N THR A 46 10.81 5.05 1.13
CA THR A 46 9.40 5.46 1.11
C THR A 46 8.83 5.45 2.53
N ILE A 47 7.74 6.18 2.72
CA ILE A 47 7.10 6.38 4.01
C ILE A 47 5.68 5.82 3.95
N TYR A 48 5.35 4.95 4.90
CA TYR A 48 3.99 4.49 5.15
C TYR A 48 3.47 5.11 6.43
N ASN A 49 2.18 5.41 6.48
CA ASN A 49 1.53 5.93 7.68
C ASN A 49 0.79 4.79 8.37
N LEU A 50 0.96 4.68 9.68
CA LEU A 50 0.19 3.80 10.54
C LEU A 50 -0.85 4.63 11.29
N SER A 51 -2.10 4.18 11.29
CA SER A 51 -3.16 4.68 12.17
C SER A 51 -3.62 3.56 13.09
N ILE A 52 -3.77 3.88 14.37
CA ILE A 52 -4.18 2.96 15.42
C ILE A 52 -5.53 3.43 15.98
N GLU A 53 -6.48 2.51 16.10
CA GLU A 53 -7.81 2.79 16.61
C GLU A 53 -8.19 1.78 17.71
N GLY A 54 -9.08 2.18 18.61
CA GLY A 54 -9.47 1.36 19.76
C GLY A 54 -8.39 1.26 20.83
N GLY A 55 -8.41 0.17 21.59
CA GLY A 55 -7.49 -0.07 22.70
C GLY A 55 -7.88 0.63 24.01
N PRO A 56 -6.97 0.64 25.00
CA PRO A 56 -7.16 1.37 26.25
C PRO A 56 -7.35 2.87 25.99
N THR A 57 -8.13 3.58 26.80
CA THR A 57 -8.56 4.97 26.47
C THR A 57 -7.86 6.05 27.29
N VAL A 58 -7.11 5.68 28.34
CA VAL A 58 -6.51 6.64 29.28
C VAL A 58 -4.99 6.54 29.21
N SER A 59 -4.31 7.64 28.84
CA SER A 59 -2.82 7.74 28.87
C SER A 59 -2.09 6.55 28.24
N VAL A 60 -2.44 6.23 26.99
CA VAL A 60 -1.87 5.11 26.25
C VAL A 60 -0.46 5.41 25.79
N ASN A 61 0.45 4.46 25.97
CA ASN A 61 1.76 4.45 25.35
C ASN A 61 1.79 3.35 24.28
N TYR A 62 1.91 3.75 23.02
CA TYR A 62 2.06 2.84 21.89
C TYR A 62 3.53 2.53 21.68
N THR A 63 3.83 1.27 21.39
CA THR A 63 5.12 0.82 20.88
C THR A 63 4.88 0.08 19.58
N VAL A 64 5.51 0.57 18.52
CA VAL A 64 5.36 0.05 17.16
C VAL A 64 6.71 -0.50 16.72
N ARG A 65 6.71 -1.72 16.17
CA ARG A 65 7.88 -2.40 15.60
C ARG A 65 7.56 -2.82 14.18
N TRP A 66 8.40 -2.45 13.22
CA TRP A 66 8.18 -2.78 11.81
C TRP A 66 9.44 -3.27 11.11
N TYR A 67 9.22 -4.11 10.11
CA TYR A 67 10.24 -4.66 9.22
C TYR A 67 9.60 -5.16 7.93
N ILE A 68 10.44 -5.40 6.92
CA ILE A 68 10.03 -6.01 5.66
C ILE A 68 10.47 -7.48 5.60
N THR A 69 9.64 -8.30 4.95
CA THR A 69 9.96 -9.67 4.57
C THR A 69 9.77 -9.86 3.07
N GLY A 70 10.43 -10.86 2.50
CA GLY A 70 10.38 -11.15 1.08
C GLY A 70 11.35 -12.26 0.70
N SER A 71 11.32 -12.66 -0.57
CA SER A 71 12.20 -13.72 -1.09
C SER A 71 13.68 -13.31 -1.12
N ASP A 72 13.98 -12.03 -1.35
CA ASP A 72 15.33 -11.47 -1.32
C ASP A 72 15.30 -10.02 -0.80
N THR A 73 15.56 -9.83 0.49
CA THR A 73 15.51 -8.51 1.11
C THR A 73 16.83 -7.73 1.01
N THR A 74 17.76 -8.13 0.15
CA THR A 74 19.07 -7.49 0.03
C THR A 74 18.94 -6.00 -0.33
N GLY A 75 19.60 -5.13 0.45
CA GLY A 75 19.53 -3.68 0.31
C GLY A 75 18.26 -3.04 0.89
N GLY A 76 17.27 -3.83 1.28
CA GLY A 76 16.06 -3.35 1.91
C GLY A 76 16.21 -3.19 3.42
N LEU A 77 15.47 -2.24 4.00
CA LEU A 77 15.47 -1.93 5.43
C LEU A 77 14.08 -1.43 5.86
N PRO A 78 13.66 -1.63 7.12
CA PRO A 78 14.30 -2.45 8.15
C PRO A 78 14.04 -3.96 7.96
N LEU A 79 14.97 -4.81 8.38
CA LEU A 79 14.88 -6.27 8.23
C LEU A 79 14.33 -6.94 9.50
N GLU A 80 13.76 -8.13 9.38
CA GLU A 80 13.21 -8.89 10.53
C GLU A 80 14.26 -9.12 11.64
N SER A 81 15.51 -9.38 11.26
CA SER A 81 16.63 -9.57 12.20
C SER A 81 17.02 -8.28 12.93
N LYS A 82 16.72 -7.11 12.35
CA LYS A 82 17.00 -5.79 12.93
C LYS A 82 15.86 -4.82 12.60
N PRO A 83 14.70 -4.99 13.24
CA PRO A 83 13.53 -4.17 12.97
C PRO A 83 13.71 -2.78 13.57
N THR A 84 12.98 -1.82 13.03
CA THR A 84 12.89 -0.49 13.63
C THR A 84 11.71 -0.44 14.59
N SER A 85 11.87 0.31 15.67
CA SER A 85 10.81 0.55 16.65
C SER A 85 10.68 2.02 16.99
N ALA A 86 9.45 2.45 17.27
CA ALA A 86 9.13 3.78 17.79
C ALA A 86 8.07 3.66 18.88
N SER A 87 8.09 4.57 19.84
CA SER A 87 7.07 4.66 20.88
C SER A 87 6.55 6.08 20.98
N GLY A 88 5.30 6.22 21.42
CA GLY A 88 4.65 7.51 21.53
C GLY A 88 3.24 7.40 22.09
N THR A 89 2.67 8.53 22.46
CA THR A 89 1.30 8.62 23.00
C THR A 89 0.26 8.96 21.93
N THR A 90 0.71 9.31 20.71
CA THR A 90 -0.16 9.55 19.56
C THR A 90 -0.45 8.24 18.83
N PRO A 91 -1.69 8.03 18.34
CA PRO A 91 -2.07 6.80 17.63
C PRO A 91 -1.59 6.74 16.17
N THR A 92 -0.69 7.65 15.77
CA THR A 92 -0.19 7.75 14.39
C THR A 92 1.32 7.68 14.35
N PHE A 93 1.86 6.91 13.40
CA PHE A 93 3.30 6.71 13.23
C PHE A 93 3.69 6.77 11.76
N LYS A 94 4.90 7.28 11.49
CA LYS A 94 5.53 7.25 10.17
C LYS A 94 6.53 6.09 10.11
N LEU A 95 6.28 5.17 9.21
CA LEU A 95 7.07 3.96 9.00
C LEU A 95 7.99 4.21 7.80
N ASN A 96 9.26 4.45 8.08
CA ASN A 96 10.26 4.59 7.02
C ASN A 96 10.75 3.20 6.61
N LEU A 97 10.81 2.96 5.31
CA LEU A 97 11.38 1.75 4.75
C LEU A 97 12.15 2.03 3.46
N THR A 98 13.18 1.24 3.21
CA THR A 98 13.91 1.17 1.94
C THR A 98 13.56 -0.15 1.28
N THR A 99 13.09 -0.09 0.05
CA THR A 99 12.78 -1.30 -0.74
C THR A 99 14.06 -2.06 -1.11
N PRO A 100 14.00 -3.41 -1.20
CA PRO A 100 15.10 -4.20 -1.75
C PRO A 100 15.47 -3.83 -3.18
N ALA A 101 16.64 -4.30 -3.63
CA ALA A 101 17.13 -4.06 -4.98
C ALA A 101 16.44 -4.90 -6.06
N LYS A 102 15.87 -6.05 -5.69
CA LYS A 102 15.22 -6.98 -6.64
C LYS A 102 13.71 -6.77 -6.72
N GLU A 103 13.21 -6.85 -7.94
CA GLU A 103 11.77 -6.88 -8.20
C GLU A 103 11.13 -8.09 -7.54
N GLN A 104 10.14 -7.84 -6.69
CA GLN A 104 9.35 -8.85 -5.99
C GLN A 104 8.18 -8.18 -5.28
N THR A 105 7.26 -8.98 -4.73
CA THR A 105 6.32 -8.47 -3.73
C THR A 105 6.93 -8.72 -2.35
N ILE A 106 7.12 -7.63 -1.58
CA ILE A 106 7.53 -7.70 -0.17
C ILE A 106 6.33 -7.48 0.73
N THR A 107 6.44 -7.91 1.98
CA THR A 107 5.44 -7.65 3.02
C THR A 107 6.04 -6.73 4.07
N LEU A 108 5.42 -5.58 4.31
CA LEU A 108 5.67 -4.75 5.48
C LEU A 108 4.86 -5.32 6.64
N VAL A 109 5.55 -5.77 7.68
CA VAL A 109 4.95 -6.30 8.91
C VAL A 109 5.08 -5.25 10.00
N VAL A 110 3.98 -4.95 10.69
CA VAL A 110 3.93 -3.95 11.76
C VAL A 110 3.26 -4.56 12.97
N ALA A 111 4.02 -4.73 14.05
CA ALA A 111 3.51 -5.11 15.35
C ALA A 111 3.30 -3.86 16.21
N VAL A 112 2.12 -3.76 16.82
CA VAL A 112 1.70 -2.65 17.68
C VAL A 112 1.38 -3.20 19.07
N SER A 113 1.89 -2.52 20.10
CA SER A 113 1.58 -2.76 21.50
C SER A 113 1.08 -1.45 22.10
N ALA A 114 -0.15 -1.44 22.62
CA ALA A 114 -0.71 -0.34 23.39
C ALA A 114 -0.70 -0.69 24.88
N ALA A 115 -0.09 0.17 25.69
CA ALA A 115 0.00 -0.02 27.13
C ALA A 115 -0.67 1.13 27.88
N SER A 116 -1.50 0.83 28.87
CA SER A 116 -2.08 1.82 29.79
C SER A 116 -2.28 1.21 31.17
N GLY A 117 -1.71 1.82 32.21
CA GLY A 117 -1.98 1.45 33.61
C GLY A 117 -1.75 -0.03 33.95
N GLY A 118 -0.84 -0.72 33.24
CA GLY A 118 -0.57 -2.16 33.41
C GLY A 118 -1.39 -3.09 32.51
N THR A 119 -2.29 -2.55 31.70
CA THR A 119 -3.04 -3.27 30.67
C THR A 119 -2.32 -3.16 29.33
N PHE A 120 -2.24 -4.27 28.59
CA PHE A 120 -1.58 -4.34 27.29
C PHE A 120 -2.51 -4.92 26.25
N GLU A 121 -2.56 -4.28 25.07
CA GLU A 121 -3.27 -4.76 23.89
C GLU A 121 -2.29 -4.81 22.71
N ASN A 122 -2.24 -5.92 22.00
CA ASN A 122 -1.30 -6.13 20.91
C ASN A 122 -2.05 -6.46 19.61
N THR A 123 -1.54 -5.96 18.49
CA THR A 123 -2.01 -6.34 17.15
C THR A 123 -0.86 -6.37 16.15
N SER A 124 -1.06 -7.07 15.05
CA SER A 124 -0.12 -7.11 13.93
C SER A 124 -0.88 -6.89 12.64
N VAL A 125 -0.35 -6.04 11.77
CA VAL A 125 -0.91 -5.75 10.46
C VAL A 125 0.17 -5.88 9.40
N GLU A 126 -0.22 -6.39 8.24
CA GLU A 126 0.66 -6.63 7.11
C GLU A 126 0.18 -5.84 5.89
N GLN A 127 1.13 -5.32 5.11
CA GLN A 127 0.86 -4.66 3.84
C GLN A 127 1.78 -5.22 2.77
N ALA A 128 1.18 -5.75 1.70
CA ALA A 128 1.92 -6.15 0.51
C ALA A 128 2.35 -4.92 -0.30
N ILE A 129 3.60 -4.92 -0.77
CA ILE A 129 4.20 -3.83 -1.54
C ILE A 129 4.90 -4.43 -2.75
N ALA A 130 4.50 -4.01 -3.96
CA ALA A 130 5.20 -4.40 -5.17
C ALA A 130 6.47 -3.55 -5.36
N VAL A 131 7.63 -4.20 -5.30
CA VAL A 131 8.93 -3.59 -5.63
C VAL A 131 9.17 -3.79 -7.11
N VAL A 132 9.29 -2.70 -7.85
CA VAL A 132 9.45 -2.73 -9.31
C VAL A 132 10.59 -1.82 -9.76
N THR A 133 11.26 -2.17 -10.85
CA THR A 133 12.24 -1.29 -11.49
C THR A 133 11.47 -0.25 -12.31
N PRO A 134 11.69 1.05 -12.08
CA PRO A 134 11.06 2.06 -12.89
C PRO A 134 11.53 2.01 -14.34
N VAL A 135 10.59 2.24 -15.26
CA VAL A 135 10.89 2.53 -16.67
C VAL A 135 11.00 4.04 -16.83
N VAL A 136 12.12 4.51 -17.37
CA VAL A 136 12.31 5.94 -17.63
C VAL A 136 11.63 6.30 -18.94
N LEU A 137 10.53 7.04 -18.86
CA LEU A 137 9.93 7.70 -20.02
C LEU A 137 10.67 9.00 -20.28
N SER A 138 10.99 9.27 -21.54
CA SER A 138 11.74 10.47 -21.95
C SER A 138 11.09 11.09 -23.18
N ALA A 139 10.99 12.42 -23.18
CA ALA A 139 10.52 13.20 -24.31
C ALA A 139 11.46 14.38 -24.55
N THR A 140 11.82 14.61 -25.81
CA THR A 140 12.64 15.75 -26.22
C THR A 140 11.80 16.70 -27.04
N PHE A 141 11.73 17.94 -26.61
CA PHE A 141 11.02 19.03 -27.26
C PHE A 141 12.02 19.95 -27.96
N GLN A 142 11.61 20.56 -29.07
CA GLN A 142 12.36 21.56 -29.81
C GLN A 142 11.44 22.76 -30.04
N ASN A 143 11.84 23.93 -29.58
CA ASN A 143 11.11 25.17 -29.84
C ASN A 143 11.64 25.81 -31.13
N ASN A 144 10.97 25.52 -32.25
CA ASN A 144 11.28 26.11 -33.55
C ASN A 144 10.60 27.47 -33.77
N GLY A 145 9.86 27.99 -32.79
CA GLY A 145 9.22 29.30 -32.86
C GLY A 145 10.21 30.45 -32.63
N SER A 146 9.78 31.68 -32.88
CA SER A 146 10.56 32.91 -32.66
C SER A 146 10.56 33.41 -31.21
N THR A 147 9.71 32.83 -30.36
CA THR A 147 9.51 33.23 -28.96
C THR A 147 9.77 32.04 -28.05
N ALA A 148 10.20 32.28 -26.82
CA ALA A 148 10.38 31.22 -25.84
C ALA A 148 9.03 30.63 -25.38
N ALA A 149 8.95 29.31 -25.31
CA ALA A 149 7.85 28.60 -24.66
C ALA A 149 8.11 28.59 -23.15
N VAL A 150 7.10 28.92 -22.33
CA VAL A 150 7.23 29.00 -20.87
C VAL A 150 6.11 28.23 -20.20
N ASN A 151 6.39 27.65 -19.04
CA ASN A 151 5.43 26.84 -18.27
C ASN A 151 4.79 25.70 -19.08
N VAL A 152 5.56 25.08 -19.97
CA VAL A 152 5.10 23.97 -20.81
C VAL A 152 4.75 22.78 -19.91
N THR A 153 3.49 22.36 -19.96
CA THR A 153 3.00 21.22 -19.18
C THR A 153 3.06 19.96 -20.02
N VAL A 154 3.91 19.02 -19.61
CA VAL A 154 4.13 17.73 -20.28
C VAL A 154 3.41 16.63 -19.53
N ARG A 155 2.55 15.88 -20.22
CA ARG A 155 1.79 14.76 -19.68
C ARG A 155 2.23 13.46 -20.34
N PHE A 156 2.49 12.45 -19.52
CA PHE A 156 2.86 11.11 -19.97
C PHE A 156 1.68 10.16 -19.81
N PHE A 157 1.46 9.33 -20.81
CA PHE A 157 0.40 8.33 -20.84
C PHE A 157 0.95 6.96 -21.20
N VAL A 158 0.39 5.93 -20.59
CA VAL A 158 0.59 4.52 -20.98
C VAL A 158 -0.79 3.92 -21.20
N ASP A 159 -1.05 3.38 -22.39
CA ASP A 159 -2.38 2.84 -22.80
C ASP A 159 -3.53 3.80 -22.52
N ASN A 160 -3.35 5.07 -22.91
CA ASN A 160 -4.27 6.19 -22.70
C ASN A 160 -4.51 6.58 -21.23
N VAL A 161 -3.86 5.95 -20.26
CA VAL A 161 -3.93 6.32 -18.84
C VAL A 161 -2.83 7.33 -18.54
N ALA A 162 -3.18 8.47 -17.94
CA ALA A 162 -2.20 9.46 -17.50
C ALA A 162 -1.37 8.90 -16.34
N VAL A 163 -0.05 8.79 -16.51
CA VAL A 163 0.87 8.22 -15.51
C VAL A 163 1.72 9.27 -14.82
N GLY A 164 1.83 10.47 -15.40
CA GLY A 164 2.66 11.53 -14.83
C GLY A 164 2.50 12.87 -15.54
N THR A 165 2.85 13.94 -14.84
CA THR A 165 2.93 15.29 -15.38
C THR A 165 4.21 15.96 -14.90
N LYS A 166 4.83 16.75 -15.77
CA LYS A 166 6.01 17.56 -15.50
C LYS A 166 5.83 18.93 -16.13
N THR A 167 6.44 19.94 -15.54
CA THR A 167 6.44 21.30 -16.10
C THR A 167 7.86 21.67 -16.48
N VAL A 168 8.02 22.18 -17.70
CA VAL A 168 9.26 22.81 -18.16
C VAL A 168 9.08 24.31 -18.03
N ALA A 169 9.88 24.92 -17.16
CA ALA A 169 9.76 26.35 -16.89
C ALA A 169 9.94 27.20 -18.15
N ARG A 170 10.89 26.81 -19.02
CA ARG A 170 11.25 27.56 -20.22
C ARG A 170 11.98 26.72 -21.26
N ILE A 171 11.68 26.96 -22.54
CA ILE A 171 12.39 26.47 -23.71
C ILE A 171 12.62 27.66 -24.64
N ASP A 172 13.85 28.16 -24.73
CA ASP A 172 14.19 29.31 -25.58
C ASP A 172 14.01 29.01 -27.08
N SER A 173 13.82 30.06 -27.88
CA SER A 173 13.72 29.96 -29.34
C SER A 173 14.96 29.27 -29.93
N GLY A 174 14.73 28.31 -30.81
CA GLY A 174 15.76 27.50 -31.45
C GLY A 174 16.46 26.51 -30.52
N LYS A 175 15.96 26.30 -29.29
CA LYS A 175 16.51 25.36 -28.30
C LYS A 175 15.55 24.20 -28.04
N GLY A 176 16.09 23.13 -27.49
CA GLY A 176 15.32 21.99 -27.03
C GLY A 176 15.42 21.75 -25.52
N ALA A 177 14.49 20.96 -25.00
CA ALA A 177 14.46 20.50 -23.63
C ALA A 177 14.08 19.03 -23.56
N THR A 178 14.74 18.26 -22.68
CA THR A 178 14.40 16.86 -22.43
C THR A 178 13.71 16.73 -21.09
N VAL A 179 12.59 16.02 -21.07
CA VAL A 179 11.80 15.75 -19.86
C VAL A 179 11.76 14.26 -19.62
N THR A 180 12.11 13.86 -18.39
CA THR A 180 12.08 12.46 -17.97
C THR A 180 11.07 12.21 -16.85
N PHE A 181 10.50 11.02 -16.84
CA PHE A 181 9.56 10.56 -15.83
C PHE A 181 9.81 9.08 -15.49
N ASN A 182 9.98 8.78 -14.20
CA ASN A 182 10.15 7.42 -13.71
C ASN A 182 8.78 6.76 -13.55
N TYR A 183 8.38 5.98 -14.54
CA TYR A 183 7.12 5.24 -14.54
C TYR A 183 7.29 3.89 -13.82
N LEU A 184 6.41 3.60 -12.86
CA LEU A 184 6.35 2.28 -12.23
C LEU A 184 5.25 1.45 -12.92
N PRO A 185 5.60 0.34 -13.61
CA PRO A 185 4.65 -0.48 -14.38
C PRO A 185 3.82 -1.41 -13.47
N VAL A 186 3.15 -0.84 -12.47
CA VAL A 186 2.37 -1.60 -11.48
C VAL A 186 1.11 -2.13 -12.11
N GLY A 187 0.94 -3.45 -12.13
CA GLY A 187 -0.23 -4.10 -12.73
C GLY A 187 -0.25 -4.04 -14.26
N LEU A 188 0.84 -3.60 -14.90
CA LEU A 188 0.96 -3.62 -16.35
C LEU A 188 1.21 -5.06 -16.82
N PRO A 189 0.34 -5.67 -17.64
CA PRO A 189 0.56 -7.03 -18.10
C PRO A 189 1.80 -7.10 -19.00
N PRO A 190 2.44 -8.27 -19.16
CA PRO A 190 3.52 -8.42 -20.12
C PRO A 190 3.04 -8.17 -21.55
N GLY A 191 3.82 -7.45 -22.36
CA GLY A 191 3.47 -7.19 -23.75
C GLY A 191 3.91 -5.83 -24.27
N THR A 192 3.37 -5.45 -25.42
CA THR A 192 3.59 -4.14 -26.03
C THR A 192 2.48 -3.18 -25.61
N HIS A 193 2.89 -2.04 -25.07
CA HIS A 193 2.02 -0.96 -24.61
C HIS A 193 2.27 0.30 -25.42
N SER A 194 1.23 1.11 -25.58
CA SER A 194 1.35 2.43 -26.19
C SER A 194 1.82 3.45 -25.15
N VAL A 195 2.83 4.25 -25.51
CA VAL A 195 3.26 5.39 -24.71
C VAL A 195 2.97 6.64 -25.50
N ARG A 196 2.23 7.57 -24.91
CA ARG A 196 1.94 8.87 -25.51
C ARG A 196 2.43 9.98 -24.61
N VAL A 197 2.99 11.02 -25.21
CA VAL A 197 3.36 12.25 -24.52
C VAL A 197 2.60 13.40 -25.17
N GLU A 198 2.03 14.26 -24.33
CA GLU A 198 1.33 15.48 -24.76
C GLU A 198 1.97 16.69 -24.09
N ALA A 199 2.18 17.78 -24.83
CA ALA A 199 2.69 19.03 -24.29
C ALA A 199 2.14 20.23 -25.04
N ASP A 200 1.47 21.14 -24.34
CA ASP A 200 1.05 22.45 -24.87
C ASP A 200 2.28 23.36 -24.97
N LEU A 201 2.87 23.43 -26.17
CA LEU A 201 4.13 24.12 -26.42
C LEU A 201 3.92 25.60 -26.70
N ASP A 202 2.78 25.97 -27.27
CA ASP A 202 2.43 27.36 -27.60
C ASP A 202 1.60 28.07 -26.52
N GLY A 203 1.11 27.32 -25.51
CA GLY A 203 0.41 27.85 -24.34
C GLY A 203 -1.02 28.28 -24.62
N ASN A 204 -1.62 27.82 -25.73
CA ASN A 204 -2.96 28.22 -26.15
C ASN A 204 -4.08 27.39 -25.46
N GLY A 205 -3.72 26.36 -24.67
CA GLY A 205 -4.64 25.49 -23.95
C GLY A 205 -5.21 24.32 -24.78
N VAL A 206 -4.74 24.13 -26.01
CA VAL A 206 -5.18 23.11 -26.97
C VAL A 206 -3.98 22.28 -27.39
N ILE A 207 -4.11 20.95 -27.28
CA ILE A 207 -3.07 20.02 -27.73
C ILE A 207 -3.24 19.74 -29.23
N ASP A 208 -2.23 20.12 -30.03
CA ASP A 208 -2.22 19.98 -31.48
C ASP A 208 -1.13 19.01 -31.97
N SER A 209 -1.56 17.80 -32.34
CA SER A 209 -0.65 16.77 -32.87
C SER A 209 0.10 17.20 -34.14
N ALA A 210 -0.48 18.09 -34.97
CA ALA A 210 0.17 18.55 -36.20
C ALA A 210 1.33 19.52 -35.91
N ARG A 211 1.37 20.12 -34.71
CA ARG A 211 2.45 21.00 -34.24
C ARG A 211 3.51 20.26 -33.43
N GLY A 212 3.44 18.93 -33.35
CA GLY A 212 4.40 18.13 -32.57
C GLY A 212 4.13 18.13 -31.07
N GLU A 213 2.94 18.54 -30.65
CA GLU A 213 2.51 18.52 -29.24
C GLU A 213 2.07 17.14 -28.77
N VAL A 214 2.01 16.17 -29.68
CA VAL A 214 1.72 14.77 -29.39
C VAL A 214 2.80 13.90 -30.01
N ALA A 215 3.41 13.04 -29.20
CA ALA A 215 4.32 12.00 -29.66
C ALA A 215 3.86 10.64 -29.11
N THR A 216 3.89 9.60 -29.95
CA THR A 216 3.55 8.23 -29.55
C THR A 216 4.72 7.30 -29.83
N SER A 217 4.96 6.35 -28.92
CA SER A 217 5.95 5.29 -29.02
C SER A 217 5.38 4.00 -28.44
N GLN A 218 6.17 2.93 -28.46
CA GLN A 218 5.83 1.64 -27.88
C GLN A 218 6.78 1.30 -26.73
N LEU A 219 6.22 0.76 -25.66
CA LEU A 219 6.95 0.16 -24.54
C LEU A 219 6.71 -1.34 -24.55
N PHE A 220 7.78 -2.13 -24.69
CA PHE A 220 7.68 -3.57 -24.47
C PHE A 220 8.03 -3.88 -23.01
N TYR A 221 7.03 -4.31 -22.24
CA TYR A 221 7.20 -4.70 -20.85
C TYR A 221 7.33 -6.22 -20.75
N LYS A 222 8.50 -6.68 -20.30
CA LYS A 222 8.73 -8.09 -19.95
C LYS A 222 8.35 -8.29 -18.49
N GLY A 223 7.20 -8.90 -18.23
CA GLY A 223 6.93 -9.42 -16.88
C GLY A 223 7.82 -10.62 -16.58
N THR A 224 8.08 -10.88 -15.31
CA THR A 224 8.67 -12.14 -14.87
C THR A 224 7.61 -13.23 -15.03
N PRO A 225 7.81 -14.26 -15.88
CA PRO A 225 6.83 -15.33 -15.98
C PRO A 225 6.82 -16.09 -14.65
N GLY A 226 5.73 -15.98 -13.91
CA GLY A 226 5.43 -16.94 -12.85
C GLY A 226 5.27 -18.33 -13.48
N LEU A 227 5.54 -19.39 -12.71
CA LEU A 227 5.16 -20.74 -13.14
C LEU A 227 3.65 -20.73 -13.42
N SER A 228 3.26 -21.03 -14.66
CA SER A 228 1.84 -21.14 -14.99
C SER A 228 1.18 -22.17 -14.06
N THR A 229 -0.10 -22.01 -13.76
CA THR A 229 -0.86 -22.98 -12.94
C THR A 229 -0.69 -24.41 -13.44
N GLY A 230 -0.59 -24.62 -14.76
CA GLY A 230 -0.33 -25.94 -15.36
C GLY A 230 1.03 -26.52 -14.96
N TRP A 231 2.09 -25.71 -14.97
CA TRP A 231 3.43 -26.12 -14.50
C TRP A 231 3.44 -26.42 -13.00
N THR A 232 2.75 -25.62 -12.18
CA THR A 232 2.62 -25.85 -10.75
C THR A 232 1.91 -27.18 -10.44
N VAL A 233 0.83 -27.49 -11.16
CA VAL A 233 0.09 -28.75 -11.03
C VAL A 233 0.94 -29.94 -11.50
N LEU A 234 1.65 -29.82 -12.63
CA LEU A 234 2.52 -30.90 -13.12
C LEU A 234 3.67 -31.21 -12.15
N ILE A 235 4.32 -30.18 -11.60
CA ILE A 235 5.35 -30.35 -10.56
C ILE A 235 4.74 -31.02 -9.33
N GLY A 236 3.55 -30.58 -8.89
CA GLY A 236 2.82 -31.21 -7.79
C GLY A 236 2.54 -32.70 -8.02
N ILE A 237 2.06 -33.07 -9.20
CA ILE A 237 1.80 -34.47 -9.58
C ILE A 237 3.10 -35.28 -9.64
N ALA A 238 4.15 -34.74 -10.27
CA ALA A 238 5.44 -35.39 -10.43
C ALA A 238 6.15 -35.64 -9.09
N VAL A 239 5.90 -34.84 -8.06
CA VAL A 239 6.42 -35.06 -6.71
C VAL A 239 5.49 -35.98 -5.89
N PHE A 240 4.18 -35.77 -5.97
CA PHE A 240 3.20 -36.49 -5.15
C PHE A 240 3.06 -37.97 -5.54
N LEU A 241 2.96 -38.29 -6.84
CA LEU A 241 2.79 -39.68 -7.31
C LEU A 241 3.93 -40.62 -6.90
N PRO A 242 5.23 -40.28 -7.07
CA PRO A 242 6.30 -41.16 -6.64
C PRO A 242 6.33 -41.35 -5.13
N VAL A 243 6.06 -40.32 -4.34
CA VAL A 243 5.97 -40.43 -2.86
C VAL A 243 4.81 -41.33 -2.44
N LEU A 244 3.64 -41.19 -3.08
CA LEU A 244 2.49 -42.06 -2.85
C LEU A 244 2.82 -43.52 -3.21
N LEU A 245 3.45 -43.77 -4.35
CA LEU A 245 3.82 -45.11 -4.79
C LEU A 245 4.86 -45.74 -3.86
N LEU A 246 5.86 -44.98 -3.41
CA LEU A 246 6.86 -45.42 -2.45
C LEU A 246 6.22 -45.75 -1.09
N THR A 247 5.35 -44.89 -0.57
CA THR A 247 4.67 -45.14 0.72
C THR A 247 3.76 -46.37 0.67
N VAL A 248 3.03 -46.58 -0.44
CA VAL A 248 2.23 -47.79 -0.67
C VAL A 248 3.12 -49.03 -0.79
N ALA A 249 4.22 -48.96 -1.53
CA ALA A 249 5.17 -50.07 -1.68
C ALA A 249 5.82 -50.46 -0.35
N VAL A 250 6.22 -49.48 0.48
CA VAL A 250 6.76 -49.70 1.82
C VAL A 250 5.71 -50.29 2.75
N ARG A 251 4.46 -49.81 2.71
CA ARG A 251 3.35 -50.40 3.49
C ARG A 251 3.07 -51.84 3.11
N ARG A 252 3.12 -52.19 1.81
CA ARG A 252 2.94 -53.57 1.35
C ARG A 252 4.06 -54.49 1.83
N ARG A 253 5.32 -54.05 1.78
CA ARG A 253 6.47 -54.81 2.29
C ARG A 253 6.46 -55.04 3.81
N ARG A 254 5.78 -54.19 4.60
CA ARG A 254 5.65 -54.38 6.05
C ARG A 254 4.49 -55.30 6.46
N ARG A 255 3.63 -55.69 5.52
CA ARG A 255 2.47 -56.58 5.76
C ARG A 255 2.65 -58.00 5.22
N ALA A 256 3.72 -58.25 4.45
CA ALA A 256 4.18 -59.57 4.03
C ALA A 256 5.34 -60.00 4.94
#